data_AF-A0A812LDR3-F1
#
_entry.id   AF-A0A812LDR3-F1
#
_cell.length_a   1.000
_cell.length_b   1.000
_cell.length_c   1.000
_cell.angle_alpha   90.00
_cell.angle_beta   90.00
_cell.angle_gamma   90.00
#
_symmetry.space_group_name_H-M   'P 1'
#
loop_
_entity.id
_entity.type
_entity.pdbx_description
1 polymer ?
#
loop_
_entity_poly.entity_id
_entity_poly.type
_entity_poly.pdbx_seq_one_letter_code
_entity_poly.pdbx_strand_id
1 'polypeptide(L)'
;VRGRPGIYRLCFCRPVPEVDNCTLAEHFTQGIGFMVLAGPLEKVTACPVGSDCTVDLLGSNLAIGDQVSVVTGGCGVASPESMATLGFPSWTSVVSVTKSGAQFQAALGVPPLDGTPGTYILCWCAASADCSFPEAFVLAGQLQITCPPGRYTVGQSTGRKCRPCTRGYHCAGGLVDVAVRLPCALHHTTKSSGAVTKAACECASGYRLADDLRQCVSCEVGFYKHDVSNARTCTPCPEGLTTYMRGSISNASCIERPQIVDDNVTMAPTEESISNESTVPAVVLSIELSDLLAEAQSNESLSELQAILLDAISGILGGGQEALSLEFLPATERRLAAGSMRLAVTIKYRTMDEAKLTLQDFDASTLHVADVAYAAGWAHQEVPLGCRGIMG
;
A
#
# COMPACT_ATOMS: atom_id res chain seq x y z
N VAL A 1 -41.82 5.36 6.62
CA VAL A 1 -41.60 3.89 6.73
C VAL A 1 -40.18 3.61 6.26
N ARG A 2 -39.39 2.84 7.01
CA ARG A 2 -38.06 2.38 6.59
C ARG A 2 -38.18 0.92 6.16
N GLY A 3 -37.64 0.57 5.00
CA GLY A 3 -37.75 -0.76 4.42
C GLY A 3 -37.10 -0.81 3.04
N ARG A 4 -37.00 -2.02 2.48
CA ARG A 4 -36.49 -2.19 1.11
C ARG A 4 -37.42 -1.48 0.12
N PRO A 5 -36.91 -0.73 -0.85
CA PRO A 5 -37.77 -0.06 -1.81
C PRO A 5 -38.46 -1.08 -2.73
N GLY A 6 -39.67 -0.73 -3.19
CA GLY A 6 -40.47 -1.61 -4.01
C GLY A 6 -41.97 -1.39 -3.86
N ILE A 7 -42.74 -2.27 -4.50
CA ILE A 7 -44.19 -2.22 -4.48
C ILE A 7 -44.69 -3.27 -3.47
N TYR A 8 -45.41 -2.80 -2.47
CA TYR A 8 -45.97 -3.61 -1.39
C TYR A 8 -47.48 -3.70 -1.55
N ARG A 9 -48.04 -4.89 -1.34
CA ARG A 9 -49.48 -5.07 -1.23
C ARG A 9 -49.90 -4.65 0.19
N LEU A 10 -50.84 -3.73 0.28
CA LEU A 10 -51.47 -3.38 1.55
C LEU A 10 -52.59 -4.39 1.81
N CYS A 11 -52.52 -5.03 2.97
CA CYS A 11 -53.53 -5.96 3.43
C CYS A 11 -54.24 -5.41 4.67
N PHE A 12 -55.52 -5.74 4.79
CA PHE A 12 -56.40 -5.31 5.87
C PHE A 12 -56.90 -6.51 6.66
N CYS A 13 -56.97 -6.32 7.97
CA CYS A 13 -57.62 -7.22 8.91
C CYS A 13 -58.62 -6.41 9.74
N ARG A 14 -59.79 -6.98 9.98
CA ARG A 14 -60.79 -6.42 10.89
C ARG A 14 -60.73 -7.21 12.19
N PRO A 15 -60.42 -6.58 13.35
CA PRO A 15 -60.36 -7.29 14.61
C PRO A 15 -61.75 -7.80 14.99
N VAL A 16 -61.83 -9.08 15.34
CA VAL A 16 -63.00 -9.77 15.87
C VAL A 16 -62.66 -10.21 17.30
N PRO A 17 -63.34 -9.67 18.34
CA PRO A 17 -63.11 -10.07 19.72
C PRO A 17 -63.15 -11.60 19.87
N GLU A 18 -62.19 -12.16 20.61
CA GLU A 18 -62.08 -13.60 20.93
C GLU A 18 -61.76 -14.55 19.76
N VAL A 19 -61.71 -14.07 18.51
CA VAL A 19 -61.41 -14.88 17.32
C VAL A 19 -60.11 -14.44 16.64
N ASP A 20 -59.95 -13.13 16.40
CA ASP A 20 -58.80 -12.58 15.67
C ASP A 20 -58.56 -11.12 16.08
N ASN A 21 -57.37 -10.82 16.59
CA ASN A 21 -56.98 -9.47 17.02
C ASN A 21 -56.02 -8.76 16.05
N CYS A 22 -55.86 -9.27 14.82
CA CYS A 22 -54.99 -8.70 13.77
C CYS A 22 -53.53 -8.48 14.20
N THR A 23 -52.99 -9.38 15.03
CA THR A 23 -51.60 -9.30 15.50
C THR A 23 -50.62 -10.09 14.63
N LEU A 24 -51.09 -11.13 13.92
CA LEU A 24 -50.28 -11.95 13.03
C LEU A 24 -50.49 -11.54 11.58
N ALA A 25 -49.42 -11.59 10.77
CA ALA A 25 -49.47 -11.22 9.36
C ALA A 25 -50.45 -12.07 8.55
N GLU A 26 -50.68 -13.33 8.95
CA GLU A 26 -51.61 -14.26 8.30
C GLU A 26 -53.08 -13.84 8.38
N HIS A 27 -53.45 -13.01 9.36
CA HIS A 27 -54.80 -12.49 9.53
C HIS A 27 -55.15 -11.40 8.50
N PHE A 28 -54.14 -10.79 7.87
CA PHE A 28 -54.30 -9.74 6.87
C PHE A 28 -54.47 -10.35 5.47
N THR A 29 -55.63 -10.97 5.23
CA THR A 29 -55.92 -11.71 3.99
C THR A 29 -56.51 -10.83 2.88
N GLN A 30 -57.22 -9.75 3.24
CA GLN A 30 -57.89 -8.88 2.29
C GLN A 30 -56.93 -7.81 1.75
N GLY A 31 -56.63 -7.85 0.46
CA GLY A 31 -55.87 -6.78 -0.20
C GLY A 31 -56.71 -5.52 -0.36
N ILE A 32 -56.17 -4.37 0.03
CA ILE A 32 -56.83 -3.06 -0.06
C ILE A 32 -56.13 -2.08 -1.01
N GLY A 33 -54.95 -2.43 -1.52
CA GLY A 33 -54.24 -1.61 -2.50
C GLY A 33 -52.76 -1.92 -2.53
N PHE A 34 -51.99 -0.98 -3.09
CA PHE A 34 -50.55 -1.04 -3.16
C PHE A 34 -49.92 0.21 -2.57
N MET A 35 -48.79 0.04 -1.91
CA MET A 35 -47.91 1.11 -1.46
C MET A 35 -46.60 0.98 -2.21
N VAL A 36 -46.10 2.09 -2.77
CA VAL A 36 -44.77 2.13 -3.38
C VAL A 36 -43.82 2.80 -2.40
N LEU A 37 -42.82 2.06 -1.96
CA LEU A 37 -41.74 2.61 -1.15
C LEU A 37 -40.61 3.04 -2.09
N ALA A 38 -40.42 4.35 -2.21
CA ALA A 38 -39.37 4.93 -3.02
C ALA A 38 -37.99 4.72 -2.38
N GLY A 39 -36.97 4.55 -3.21
CA GLY A 39 -35.58 4.48 -2.79
C GLY A 39 -34.71 3.55 -3.63
N PRO A 40 -33.39 3.60 -3.43
CA PRO A 40 -32.43 2.76 -4.10
C PRO A 40 -32.34 1.37 -3.48
N LEU A 41 -32.22 0.36 -4.33
CA LEU A 41 -31.90 -1.01 -3.95
C LEU A 41 -30.45 -1.07 -3.45
N GLU A 42 -30.27 -1.75 -2.32
CA GLU A 42 -28.96 -1.98 -1.71
C GLU A 42 -28.02 -2.68 -2.71
N LYS A 43 -26.91 -2.01 -3.04
CA LYS A 43 -25.85 -2.53 -3.91
C LYS A 43 -24.48 -2.21 -3.31
N VAL A 44 -23.52 -3.09 -3.55
CA VAL A 44 -22.11 -2.83 -3.26
C VAL A 44 -21.46 -2.21 -4.50
N THR A 45 -20.86 -1.04 -4.34
CA THR A 45 -20.10 -0.33 -5.38
C THR A 45 -18.65 -0.25 -4.97
N ALA A 46 -17.72 -0.65 -5.83
CA ALA A 46 -16.30 -0.58 -5.57
C ALA A 46 -15.67 0.58 -6.35
N CYS A 47 -14.90 1.42 -5.67
CA CYS A 47 -14.18 2.55 -6.27
C CYS A 47 -12.71 2.53 -5.84
N PRO A 48 -11.76 2.46 -6.79
CA PRO A 48 -10.35 2.59 -6.46
C PRO A 48 -9.99 4.04 -6.12
N VAL A 49 -9.11 4.24 -5.15
CA VAL A 49 -8.52 5.57 -4.90
C VAL A 49 -7.78 6.09 -6.13
N GLY A 50 -7.86 7.39 -6.36
CA GLY A 50 -7.22 8.08 -7.49
C GLY A 50 -7.92 7.92 -8.84
N SER A 51 -9.10 7.28 -8.90
CA SER A 51 -9.92 7.16 -10.11
C SER A 51 -11.30 7.76 -9.91
N ASP A 52 -11.97 8.16 -10.99
CA ASP A 52 -13.33 8.69 -10.89
C ASP A 52 -14.31 7.66 -10.32
N CYS A 53 -15.03 8.04 -9.26
CA CYS A 53 -15.99 7.20 -8.57
C CYS A 53 -17.40 7.71 -8.82
N THR A 54 -18.13 7.00 -9.69
CA THR A 54 -19.55 7.23 -9.94
C THR A 54 -20.35 6.03 -9.46
N VAL A 55 -21.38 6.30 -8.65
CA VAL A 55 -22.27 5.29 -8.11
C VAL A 55 -23.54 5.22 -8.96
N ASP A 56 -23.76 4.07 -9.60
CA ASP A 56 -25.01 3.77 -10.28
C ASP A 56 -26.09 3.33 -9.28
N LEU A 57 -27.20 4.05 -9.26
CA LEU A 57 -28.37 3.76 -8.43
C LEU A 57 -29.45 3.05 -9.25
N LEU A 58 -29.93 1.95 -8.70
CA LEU A 58 -31.10 1.22 -9.18
C LEU A 58 -32.12 1.24 -8.05
N GLY A 59 -33.41 1.36 -8.35
CA GLY A 59 -34.40 1.54 -7.29
C GLY A 59 -35.82 1.75 -7.78
N SER A 60 -36.72 1.97 -6.84
CA SER A 60 -38.11 2.33 -7.13
C SER A 60 -38.29 3.83 -6.95
N ASN A 61 -38.88 4.48 -7.95
CA ASN A 61 -39.27 5.89 -7.89
C ASN A 61 -38.11 6.85 -7.51
N LEU A 62 -36.92 6.58 -8.05
CA LEU A 62 -35.76 7.49 -7.97
C LEU A 62 -35.99 8.72 -8.84
N ALA A 63 -35.49 9.88 -8.39
CA ALA A 63 -35.66 11.14 -9.08
C ALA A 63 -34.33 11.90 -9.21
N ILE A 64 -34.28 12.79 -10.21
CA ILE A 64 -33.19 13.76 -10.31
C ILE A 64 -33.32 14.72 -9.13
N GLY A 65 -32.20 15.03 -8.47
CA GLY A 65 -32.18 15.86 -7.26
C GLY A 65 -32.32 15.10 -5.96
N ASP A 66 -32.51 13.77 -6.00
CA ASP A 66 -32.30 12.93 -4.82
C ASP A 66 -30.87 13.14 -4.31
N GLN A 67 -30.62 12.89 -3.03
CA GLN A 67 -29.32 13.16 -2.42
C GLN A 67 -28.71 11.88 -1.87
N VAL A 68 -27.40 11.72 -2.08
CA VAL A 68 -26.59 10.63 -1.53
C VAL A 68 -25.54 11.19 -0.59
N SER A 69 -25.33 10.54 0.54
CA SER A 69 -24.23 10.82 1.45
C SER A 69 -23.44 9.54 1.73
N VAL A 70 -22.14 9.71 2.01
CA VAL A 70 -21.24 8.62 2.37
C VAL A 70 -20.92 8.75 3.86
N VAL A 71 -21.09 7.68 4.62
CA VAL A 71 -20.86 7.66 6.07
C VAL A 71 -20.12 6.40 6.51
N THR A 72 -19.51 6.44 7.69
CA THR A 72 -18.80 5.30 8.31
C THR A 72 -19.66 4.54 9.33
N GLY A 73 -20.78 5.13 9.76
CA GLY A 73 -21.78 4.55 10.65
C GLY A 73 -23.08 4.21 9.93
N GLY A 74 -24.20 4.15 10.66
CA GLY A 74 -25.51 3.91 10.06
C GLY A 74 -26.10 5.15 9.37
N CYS A 75 -26.97 4.93 8.39
CA CYS A 75 -27.84 5.99 7.88
C CYS A 75 -28.88 6.37 8.96
N GLY A 76 -29.25 7.64 9.02
CA GLY A 76 -30.24 8.09 10.00
C GLY A 76 -29.65 8.56 11.33
N VAL A 77 -28.32 8.56 11.47
CA VAL A 77 -27.59 9.02 12.66
C VAL A 77 -26.40 9.88 12.24
N ALA A 78 -25.93 10.75 13.13
CA ALA A 78 -24.68 11.48 12.89
C ALA A 78 -23.51 10.47 12.78
N SER A 79 -22.62 10.66 11.81
CA SER A 79 -21.47 9.77 11.66
C SER A 79 -20.51 9.94 12.84
N PRO A 80 -19.95 8.84 13.38
CA PRO A 80 -19.01 8.92 14.50
C PRO A 80 -17.68 9.58 14.10
N GLU A 81 -17.33 9.51 12.81
CA GLU A 81 -16.14 10.10 12.23
C GLU A 81 -16.49 10.93 10.99
N SER A 82 -15.71 11.98 10.75
CA SER A 82 -15.81 12.80 9.55
C SER A 82 -15.10 12.13 8.38
N MET A 83 -15.73 12.16 7.19
CA MET A 83 -15.10 11.71 5.95
C MET A 83 -13.81 12.46 5.63
N ALA A 84 -13.66 13.71 6.10
CA ALA A 84 -12.43 14.48 5.93
C ALA A 84 -11.25 13.87 6.72
N THR A 85 -11.49 13.35 7.92
CA THR A 85 -10.46 12.69 8.74
C THR A 85 -9.94 11.42 8.07
N LEU A 86 -10.80 10.76 7.27
CA LEU A 86 -10.45 9.57 6.50
C LEU A 86 -9.83 9.88 5.13
N GLY A 87 -9.57 11.16 4.83
CA GLY A 87 -8.94 11.60 3.58
C GLY A 87 -9.92 11.88 2.44
N PHE A 88 -11.22 12.06 2.73
CA PHE A 88 -12.26 12.36 1.75
C PHE A 88 -12.98 13.69 2.05
N PRO A 89 -12.29 14.85 1.93
CA PRO A 89 -12.89 16.15 2.28
C PRO A 89 -14.08 16.51 1.39
N SER A 90 -14.11 16.05 0.13
CA SER A 90 -15.21 16.26 -0.82
C SER A 90 -16.50 15.48 -0.47
N TRP A 91 -16.43 14.48 0.40
CA TRP A 91 -17.58 13.64 0.78
C TRP A 91 -18.26 14.09 2.08
N THR A 92 -17.87 15.25 2.59
CA THR A 92 -18.53 15.88 3.75
C THR A 92 -19.88 16.49 3.38
N SER A 93 -20.12 16.75 2.10
CA SER A 93 -21.38 17.24 1.55
C SER A 93 -22.19 16.14 0.89
N VAL A 94 -23.51 16.33 0.85
CA VAL A 94 -24.43 15.52 0.05
C VAL A 94 -24.15 15.68 -1.44
N VAL A 95 -24.33 14.60 -2.20
CA VAL A 95 -24.17 14.55 -3.65
C VAL A 95 -25.53 14.38 -4.30
N SER A 96 -25.89 15.28 -5.21
CA SER A 96 -27.16 15.19 -5.94
C SER A 96 -27.11 14.10 -7.02
N VAL A 97 -28.17 13.30 -7.08
CA VAL A 97 -28.39 12.27 -8.09
C VAL A 97 -28.76 12.94 -9.40
N THR A 98 -28.03 12.56 -10.45
CA THR A 98 -28.26 12.96 -11.83
C THR A 98 -28.74 11.77 -12.64
N LYS A 99 -29.17 12.01 -13.87
CA LYS A 99 -29.61 10.96 -14.79
C LYS A 99 -28.75 10.99 -16.05
N SER A 100 -28.10 9.87 -16.34
CA SER A 100 -27.35 9.65 -17.57
C SER A 100 -28.06 8.58 -18.40
N GLY A 101 -28.75 9.00 -19.46
CA GLY A 101 -29.62 8.12 -20.24
C GLY A 101 -30.74 7.52 -19.40
N ALA A 102 -30.70 6.20 -19.17
CA ALA A 102 -31.69 5.47 -18.37
C ALA A 102 -31.27 5.24 -16.90
N GLN A 103 -30.03 5.57 -16.53
CA GLN A 103 -29.46 5.26 -15.22
C GLN A 103 -29.41 6.50 -14.32
N PHE A 104 -29.72 6.31 -13.04
CA PHE A 104 -29.51 7.33 -12.01
C PHE A 104 -28.10 7.17 -11.45
N GLN A 105 -27.37 8.27 -11.32
CA GLN A 105 -25.96 8.27 -10.95
C GLN A 105 -25.64 9.36 -9.93
N ALA A 106 -24.81 9.02 -8.95
CA ALA A 106 -24.21 9.96 -8.02
C ALA A 106 -22.69 10.01 -8.27
N ALA A 107 -22.20 11.14 -8.77
CA ALA A 107 -20.77 11.34 -9.03
C ALA A 107 -20.08 11.77 -7.73
N LEU A 108 -19.42 10.81 -7.06
CA LEU A 108 -18.65 11.08 -5.84
C LEU A 108 -17.29 11.74 -6.15
N GLY A 109 -16.90 11.75 -7.43
CA GLY A 109 -15.64 12.31 -7.91
C GLY A 109 -14.46 11.39 -7.65
N VAL A 110 -13.24 11.93 -7.75
CA VAL A 110 -12.00 11.16 -7.58
C VAL A 110 -11.63 11.09 -6.10
N PRO A 111 -11.66 9.92 -5.43
CA PRO A 111 -11.18 9.78 -4.07
C PRO A 111 -9.66 10.04 -4.05
N PRO A 112 -9.12 10.85 -3.13
CA PRO A 112 -7.68 11.09 -3.02
C PRO A 112 -6.88 9.80 -2.78
N LEU A 113 -5.62 9.77 -3.24
CA LEU A 113 -4.72 8.62 -3.02
C LEU A 113 -4.39 8.38 -1.54
N ASP A 114 -4.49 9.41 -0.71
CA ASP A 114 -4.31 9.33 0.75
C ASP A 114 -5.61 8.99 1.49
N GLY A 115 -6.71 8.77 0.76
CA GLY A 115 -7.97 8.30 1.31
C GLY A 115 -7.84 6.91 1.90
N THR A 116 -8.50 6.68 3.05
CA THR A 116 -8.48 5.40 3.76
C THR A 116 -9.32 4.37 2.99
N PRO A 117 -8.71 3.30 2.43
CA PRO A 117 -9.48 2.25 1.77
C PRO A 117 -10.25 1.44 2.81
N GLY A 118 -11.47 1.04 2.49
CA GLY A 118 -12.39 0.48 3.46
C GLY A 118 -13.80 0.32 2.92
N THR A 119 -14.72 -0.11 3.79
CA THR A 119 -16.14 -0.18 3.47
C THR A 119 -16.87 0.96 4.16
N TYR A 120 -17.65 1.69 3.37
CA TYR A 120 -18.45 2.83 3.77
C TYR A 120 -19.92 2.55 3.43
N ILE A 121 -20.81 3.27 4.07
CA ILE A 121 -22.24 3.14 3.88
C ILE A 121 -22.72 4.29 3.00
N LEU A 122 -23.47 3.93 1.96
CA LEU A 122 -24.17 4.88 1.12
C LEU A 122 -25.56 5.08 1.68
N CYS A 123 -25.90 6.34 1.95
CA CYS A 123 -27.22 6.72 2.38
C CYS A 123 -27.89 7.59 1.34
N TRP A 124 -29.21 7.48 1.24
CA TRP A 124 -30.02 8.19 0.27
C TRP A 124 -31.17 8.93 0.95
N CYS A 125 -31.49 10.09 0.40
CA CYS A 125 -32.63 10.91 0.78
C CYS A 125 -33.35 11.40 -0.49
N ALA A 126 -34.68 11.32 -0.49
CA ALA A 126 -35.50 11.72 -1.62
C ALA A 126 -35.49 13.23 -1.82
N ALA A 127 -35.49 13.70 -3.07
CA ALA A 127 -35.57 15.13 -3.41
C ALA A 127 -36.82 15.83 -2.84
N SER A 128 -37.89 15.06 -2.62
CA SER A 128 -39.15 15.54 -2.05
C SER A 128 -39.15 15.62 -0.52
N ALA A 129 -38.08 15.18 0.15
CA ALA A 129 -37.92 15.22 1.59
C ALA A 129 -36.93 16.33 2.01
N ASP A 130 -36.93 16.67 3.30
CA ASP A 130 -35.93 17.58 3.87
C ASP A 130 -34.65 16.83 4.24
N CYS A 131 -33.69 16.83 3.32
CA CYS A 131 -32.40 16.16 3.47
C CYS A 131 -31.38 16.99 4.30
N SER A 132 -31.82 18.02 5.01
CA SER A 132 -30.98 18.80 5.91
C SER A 132 -30.60 18.03 7.18
N PHE A 133 -31.33 16.96 7.50
CA PHE A 133 -31.21 16.21 8.74
C PHE A 133 -30.74 14.76 8.48
N PRO A 134 -29.77 14.22 9.25
CA PRO A 134 -29.28 12.85 9.09
C PRO A 134 -30.38 11.80 9.15
N GLU A 135 -31.43 12.01 9.93
CA GLU A 135 -32.54 11.07 10.16
C GLU A 135 -33.37 10.78 8.90
N ALA A 136 -33.34 11.71 7.94
CA ALA A 136 -34.02 11.59 6.65
C ALA A 136 -33.32 10.57 5.71
N PHE A 137 -32.05 10.28 5.96
CA PHE A 137 -31.25 9.38 5.15
C PHE A 137 -31.52 7.91 5.50
N VAL A 138 -31.75 7.10 4.47
CA VAL A 138 -31.96 5.65 4.56
C VAL A 138 -30.88 4.90 3.80
N LEU A 139 -30.69 3.61 4.12
CA LEU A 139 -29.66 2.78 3.50
C LEU A 139 -29.88 2.66 1.99
N ALA A 140 -28.84 2.98 1.22
CA ALA A 140 -28.82 2.88 -0.23
C ALA A 140 -27.86 1.80 -0.74
N GLY A 141 -26.88 1.42 0.06
CA GLY A 141 -25.90 0.41 -0.30
C GLY A 141 -24.60 0.57 0.47
N GLN A 142 -23.56 -0.06 -0.06
CA GLN A 142 -22.20 0.00 0.48
C GLN A 142 -21.24 0.49 -0.59
N LEU A 143 -20.28 1.32 -0.17
CA LEU A 143 -19.19 1.82 -1.00
C LEU A 143 -17.88 1.21 -0.50
N GLN A 144 -17.23 0.42 -1.34
CA GLN A 144 -15.93 -0.16 -1.06
C GLN A 144 -14.84 0.67 -1.73
N ILE A 145 -14.02 1.32 -0.92
CA ILE A 145 -12.83 2.02 -1.41
C ILE A 145 -11.67 1.05 -1.45
N THR A 146 -11.18 0.80 -2.66
CA THR A 146 -10.16 -0.21 -2.97
C THR A 146 -8.83 0.45 -3.33
N CYS A 147 -7.73 -0.31 -3.27
CA CYS A 147 -6.48 0.14 -3.87
C CYS A 147 -6.50 -0.11 -5.38
N PRO A 148 -6.01 0.83 -6.21
CA PRO A 148 -5.88 0.61 -7.64
C PRO A 148 -4.82 -0.45 -7.93
N PRO A 149 -4.84 -1.05 -9.13
CA PRO A 149 -3.79 -1.96 -9.58
C PRO A 149 -2.39 -1.35 -9.45
N GLY A 150 -1.41 -2.17 -9.07
CA GLY A 150 -0.04 -1.70 -8.80
C GLY A 150 0.14 -1.08 -7.42
N ARG A 151 -0.88 -1.15 -6.55
CA ARG A 151 -0.81 -0.74 -5.14
C ARG A 151 -1.22 -1.86 -4.19
N TYR A 152 -0.70 -1.81 -2.97
CA TYR A 152 -1.06 -2.69 -1.87
C TYR A 152 -1.46 -1.87 -0.64
N THR A 153 -2.13 -2.50 0.31
CA THR A 153 -2.56 -1.90 1.57
C THR A 153 -1.49 -2.04 2.64
N VAL A 154 -1.29 -0.96 3.39
CA VAL A 154 -0.47 -0.91 4.60
C VAL A 154 -1.25 -0.25 5.73
N GLY A 155 -0.84 -0.52 6.98
CA GLY A 155 -1.46 0.04 8.19
C GLY A 155 -2.51 -0.87 8.82
N GLN A 156 -2.80 -0.61 10.10
CA GLN A 156 -3.80 -1.34 10.90
C GLN A 156 -5.24 -0.93 10.55
N SER A 157 -6.25 -1.48 11.23
CA SER A 157 -7.68 -1.29 10.92
C SER A 157 -8.13 0.18 10.80
N THR A 158 -7.52 1.10 11.54
CA THR A 158 -7.74 2.54 11.44
C THR A 158 -6.52 3.21 10.81
N GLY A 159 -6.68 3.86 9.65
CA GLY A 159 -5.58 4.54 8.95
C GLY A 159 -4.87 3.71 7.88
N ARG A 160 -5.54 2.69 7.32
CA ARG A 160 -5.04 1.96 6.14
C ARG A 160 -4.75 2.93 5.00
N LYS A 161 -3.70 2.67 4.22
CA LYS A 161 -3.34 3.48 3.04
C LYS A 161 -2.91 2.60 1.88
N CYS A 162 -3.13 3.09 0.66
CA CYS A 162 -2.67 2.41 -0.56
C CYS A 162 -1.28 2.90 -0.96
N ARG A 163 -0.29 2.01 -0.98
CA ARG A 163 1.10 2.33 -1.37
C ARG A 163 1.49 1.65 -2.68
N PRO A 164 2.38 2.25 -3.50
CA PRO A 164 2.83 1.64 -4.74
C PRO A 164 3.57 0.33 -4.46
N CYS A 165 3.38 -0.65 -5.34
CA CYS A 165 4.09 -1.92 -5.26
C CYS A 165 5.59 -1.68 -5.43
N THR A 166 6.40 -2.15 -4.49
CA THR A 166 7.85 -1.98 -4.54
C THR A 166 8.47 -2.93 -5.58
N ARG A 167 9.68 -2.62 -6.03
CA ARG A 167 10.41 -3.51 -6.93
C ARG A 167 10.60 -4.90 -6.32
N GLY A 168 10.60 -5.91 -7.19
CA GLY A 168 10.68 -7.31 -6.76
C GLY A 168 9.35 -7.92 -6.31
N TYR A 169 8.27 -7.14 -6.38
CA TYR A 169 6.91 -7.59 -6.04
C TYR A 169 5.90 -7.17 -7.12
N HIS A 170 4.73 -7.79 -7.12
CA HIS A 170 3.58 -7.38 -7.91
C HIS A 170 2.30 -7.31 -7.05
N CYS A 171 1.43 -6.36 -7.37
CA CYS A 171 0.25 -6.03 -6.57
C CYS A 171 -0.96 -5.85 -7.50
N ALA A 172 -1.94 -6.74 -7.40
CA ALA A 172 -3.14 -6.66 -8.23
C ALA A 172 -4.07 -5.49 -7.86
N GLY A 173 -3.87 -4.89 -6.67
CA GLY A 173 -4.81 -3.96 -6.06
C GLY A 173 -6.04 -4.69 -5.51
N GLY A 174 -7.15 -3.97 -5.36
CA GLY A 174 -8.43 -4.50 -4.93
C GLY A 174 -8.81 -4.15 -3.50
N LEU A 175 -9.66 -5.00 -2.92
CA LEU A 175 -10.16 -4.84 -1.55
C LEU A 175 -9.05 -4.89 -0.53
N VAL A 176 -9.34 -4.35 0.65
CA VAL A 176 -8.31 -4.01 1.60
C VAL A 176 -7.51 -5.22 2.10
N ASP A 177 -8.17 -6.37 2.23
CA ASP A 177 -7.55 -7.62 2.69
C ASP A 177 -6.99 -8.47 1.53
N VAL A 178 -7.22 -8.05 0.27
CA VAL A 178 -6.78 -8.76 -0.95
C VAL A 178 -5.68 -7.99 -1.68
N ALA A 179 -5.60 -6.67 -1.48
CA ALA A 179 -4.58 -5.79 -2.02
C ALA A 179 -3.25 -5.99 -1.30
N VAL A 180 -2.71 -7.20 -1.41
CA VAL A 180 -1.45 -7.61 -0.79
C VAL A 180 -0.31 -7.53 -1.79
N ARG A 181 0.90 -7.47 -1.25
CA ARG A 181 2.13 -7.46 -2.01
C ARG A 181 2.67 -8.87 -2.19
N LEU A 182 2.82 -9.31 -3.45
CA LEU A 182 3.24 -10.68 -3.78
C LEU A 182 4.66 -10.69 -4.37
N PRO A 183 5.60 -11.49 -3.83
CA PRO A 183 6.99 -11.50 -4.28
C PRO A 183 7.13 -12.11 -5.68
N CYS A 184 8.07 -11.57 -6.45
CA CYS A 184 8.57 -12.23 -7.64
C CYS A 184 9.29 -13.53 -7.28
N ALA A 185 9.38 -14.46 -8.25
CA ALA A 185 10.12 -15.69 -8.06
C ALA A 185 11.63 -15.43 -7.89
N LEU A 186 12.37 -16.43 -7.41
CA LEU A 186 13.81 -16.32 -7.21
C LEU A 186 14.52 -15.80 -8.47
N HIS A 187 15.45 -14.85 -8.28
CA HIS A 187 16.21 -14.17 -9.35
C HIS A 187 15.38 -13.37 -10.37
N HIS A 188 14.10 -13.14 -10.09
CA HIS A 188 13.26 -12.22 -10.83
C HIS A 188 13.09 -10.92 -10.05
N THR A 189 12.91 -9.82 -10.78
CA THR A 189 12.52 -8.53 -10.21
C THR A 189 11.68 -7.75 -11.23
N THR A 190 11.16 -6.59 -10.83
CA THR A 190 10.37 -5.75 -11.72
C THR A 190 11.20 -4.58 -12.21
N LYS A 191 10.94 -4.12 -13.44
CA LYS A 191 11.66 -2.98 -14.05
C LYS A 191 11.46 -1.69 -13.26
N SER A 192 10.27 -1.48 -12.72
CA SER A 192 9.88 -0.32 -11.92
C SER A 192 8.99 -0.75 -10.75
N SER A 193 8.74 0.17 -9.83
CA SER A 193 7.62 0.08 -8.89
C SER A 193 6.27 0.13 -9.62
N GLY A 194 5.20 -0.21 -8.91
CA GLY A 194 3.83 -0.24 -9.43
C GLY A 194 3.47 -1.47 -10.27
N ALA A 195 4.27 -2.54 -10.21
CA ALA A 195 3.98 -3.76 -10.95
C ALA A 195 2.63 -4.37 -10.54
N VAL A 196 1.80 -4.70 -11.53
CA VAL A 196 0.41 -5.13 -11.32
C VAL A 196 0.30 -6.66 -11.24
N THR A 197 1.00 -7.36 -12.11
CA THR A 197 0.86 -8.81 -12.29
C THR A 197 2.22 -9.49 -12.27
N LYS A 198 2.21 -10.81 -12.05
CA LYS A 198 3.41 -11.65 -12.10
C LYS A 198 4.18 -11.54 -13.43
N ALA A 199 3.51 -11.19 -14.53
CA ALA A 199 4.15 -11.03 -15.84
C ALA A 199 5.16 -9.85 -15.88
N ALA A 200 5.08 -8.91 -14.93
CA ALA A 200 6.04 -7.83 -14.79
C ALA A 200 7.36 -8.27 -14.11
N CYS A 201 7.40 -9.47 -13.51
CA CYS A 201 8.60 -10.05 -12.95
C CYS A 201 9.47 -10.64 -14.08
N GLU A 202 10.59 -10.00 -14.36
CA GLU A 202 11.57 -10.41 -15.37
C GLU A 202 12.90 -10.77 -14.70
N CYS A 203 13.80 -11.45 -15.42
CA CYS A 203 15.10 -11.79 -14.85
C CYS A 203 15.88 -10.54 -14.43
N ALA A 204 16.34 -10.55 -13.18
CA ALA A 204 17.10 -9.47 -12.59
C ALA A 204 18.44 -9.23 -13.31
N SER A 205 19.11 -8.12 -12.99
CA SER A 205 20.47 -7.87 -13.44
C SER A 205 21.38 -9.03 -13.03
N GLY A 206 22.30 -9.43 -13.90
CA GLY A 206 23.16 -10.59 -13.71
C GLY A 206 22.47 -11.94 -13.94
N TYR A 207 21.18 -11.97 -14.28
CA TYR A 207 20.46 -13.20 -14.59
C TYR A 207 19.81 -13.15 -15.98
N ARG A 208 19.93 -14.25 -16.72
CA ARG A 208 19.30 -14.48 -18.03
C ARG A 208 18.18 -15.49 -17.91
N LEU A 209 17.20 -15.41 -18.80
CA LEU A 209 16.13 -16.40 -18.87
C LEU A 209 16.71 -17.73 -19.39
N ALA A 210 16.50 -18.81 -18.64
CA ALA A 210 16.87 -20.16 -19.06
C ALA A 210 15.99 -20.64 -20.22
N ASP A 211 16.45 -21.69 -20.91
CA ASP A 211 15.72 -22.24 -22.06
C ASP A 211 14.36 -22.85 -21.69
N ASP A 212 14.16 -23.19 -20.41
CA ASP A 212 12.89 -23.64 -19.84
C ASP A 212 11.84 -22.52 -19.66
N LEU A 213 12.22 -21.27 -19.91
CA LEU A 213 11.39 -20.05 -19.84
C LEU A 213 10.77 -19.76 -18.46
N ARG A 214 11.21 -20.45 -17.42
CA ARG A 214 10.64 -20.33 -16.08
C ARG A 214 11.66 -19.94 -15.03
N GLN A 215 12.94 -20.16 -15.31
CA GLN A 215 14.02 -19.90 -14.38
C GLN A 215 14.95 -18.81 -14.90
N CYS A 216 15.43 -17.99 -13.98
CA CYS A 216 16.47 -17.01 -14.25
C CYS A 216 17.79 -17.58 -13.71
N VAL A 217 18.72 -17.83 -14.62
CA VAL A 217 20.04 -18.40 -14.32
C VAL A 217 21.09 -17.30 -14.37
N SER A 218 22.08 -17.36 -13.48
CA SER A 218 23.12 -16.32 -13.41
C SER A 218 23.98 -16.31 -14.69
N CYS A 219 24.43 -15.13 -15.08
CA CYS A 219 25.40 -14.97 -16.16
C CYS A 219 26.69 -15.72 -15.80
N GLU A 220 27.23 -16.49 -16.74
CA GLU A 220 28.48 -17.21 -16.52
C GLU A 220 29.68 -16.27 -16.41
N VAL A 221 30.79 -16.79 -15.90
CA VAL A 221 32.06 -16.07 -15.86
C VAL A 221 32.46 -15.65 -17.28
N GLY A 222 32.87 -14.39 -17.42
CA GLY A 222 33.15 -13.75 -18.71
C GLY A 222 31.95 -13.00 -19.30
N PHE A 223 30.79 -13.00 -18.63
CA PHE A 223 29.58 -12.31 -19.08
C PHE A 223 28.94 -11.46 -17.97
N TYR A 224 28.21 -10.42 -18.36
CA TYR A 224 27.45 -9.55 -17.47
C TYR A 224 26.08 -9.17 -18.04
N LYS A 225 25.16 -8.70 -17.18
CA LYS A 225 23.86 -8.15 -17.60
C LYS A 225 23.38 -7.05 -16.67
N HIS A 226 23.21 -5.84 -17.19
CA HIS A 226 22.80 -4.68 -16.39
C HIS A 226 21.28 -4.48 -16.31
N ASP A 227 20.56 -4.75 -17.40
CA ASP A 227 19.12 -4.53 -17.46
C ASP A 227 18.32 -5.61 -16.71
N VAL A 228 17.17 -5.21 -16.16
CA VAL A 228 16.10 -6.13 -15.79
C VAL A 228 15.35 -6.51 -17.05
N SER A 229 15.56 -7.74 -17.53
CA SER A 229 14.94 -8.23 -18.75
C SER A 229 14.97 -9.75 -18.86
N ASN A 230 14.01 -10.32 -19.59
CA ASN A 230 13.98 -11.74 -19.97
C ASN A 230 14.93 -12.09 -21.13
N ALA A 231 16.01 -11.33 -21.31
CA ALA A 231 17.05 -11.66 -22.29
C ALA A 231 17.63 -13.06 -21.98
N ARG A 232 17.79 -13.87 -23.03
CA ARG A 232 18.31 -15.25 -22.93
C ARG A 232 19.83 -15.32 -22.91
N THR A 233 20.49 -14.24 -23.29
CA THR A 233 21.95 -14.13 -23.40
C THR A 233 22.45 -12.97 -22.55
N CYS A 234 23.59 -13.17 -21.89
CA CYS A 234 24.30 -12.10 -21.22
C CYS A 234 25.30 -11.45 -22.18
N THR A 235 25.72 -10.22 -21.88
CA THR A 235 26.70 -9.49 -22.67
C THR A 235 28.10 -10.02 -22.35
N PRO A 236 28.91 -10.43 -23.35
CA PRO A 236 30.28 -10.87 -23.11
C PRO A 236 31.16 -9.69 -22.68
N CYS A 237 32.18 -9.98 -21.87
CA CYS A 237 33.25 -9.01 -21.61
C CYS A 237 34.02 -8.66 -22.90
N PRO A 238 34.58 -7.45 -22.99
CA PRO A 238 35.49 -7.07 -24.06
C PRO A 238 36.71 -7.99 -24.16
N GLU A 239 37.41 -7.97 -25.30
CA GLU A 239 38.58 -8.84 -25.54
C GLU A 239 39.65 -8.66 -24.45
N GLY A 240 40.16 -9.79 -23.94
CA GLY A 240 41.18 -9.82 -22.88
C GLY A 240 40.65 -9.71 -21.45
N LEU A 241 39.35 -9.44 -21.26
CA LEU A 241 38.73 -9.28 -19.94
C LEU A 241 37.78 -10.43 -19.60
N THR A 242 37.63 -10.70 -18.30
CA THR A 242 36.66 -11.67 -17.75
C THR A 242 36.08 -11.16 -16.44
N THR A 243 34.92 -11.66 -16.06
CA THR A 243 34.39 -11.45 -14.70
C THR A 243 35.00 -12.46 -13.72
N TYR A 244 35.04 -12.13 -12.42
CA TYR A 244 35.54 -13.06 -11.38
C TYR A 244 34.44 -14.01 -10.88
N MET A 245 33.19 -13.54 -10.84
CA MET A 245 32.05 -14.29 -10.33
C MET A 245 30.92 -14.37 -11.35
N ARG A 246 30.10 -15.42 -11.20
CA ARG A 246 28.82 -15.52 -11.91
C ARG A 246 27.89 -14.38 -11.50
N GLY A 247 26.96 -14.03 -12.37
CA GLY A 247 25.92 -13.03 -12.09
C GLY A 247 26.42 -11.59 -12.07
N SER A 248 27.48 -11.29 -12.84
CA SER A 248 27.98 -9.93 -12.95
C SER A 248 26.95 -9.01 -13.61
N ILE A 249 26.82 -7.78 -13.09
CA ILE A 249 25.74 -6.85 -13.47
C ILE A 249 26.22 -5.70 -14.35
N SER A 250 27.53 -5.48 -14.48
CA SER A 250 28.09 -4.33 -15.20
C SER A 250 29.39 -4.70 -15.90
N ASN A 251 29.73 -3.94 -16.95
CA ASN A 251 31.02 -4.02 -17.63
C ASN A 251 32.19 -3.68 -16.69
N ALA A 252 31.95 -2.91 -15.63
CA ALA A 252 32.97 -2.63 -14.61
C ALA A 252 33.48 -3.89 -13.89
N SER A 253 32.76 -5.01 -13.97
CA SER A 253 33.19 -6.29 -13.44
C SER A 253 34.13 -7.06 -14.39
N CYS A 254 34.33 -6.60 -15.62
CA CYS A 254 35.26 -7.19 -16.58
C CYS A 254 36.68 -6.69 -16.29
N ILE A 255 37.51 -7.58 -15.75
CA ILE A 255 38.90 -7.32 -15.38
C ILE A 255 39.84 -8.21 -16.18
N GLU A 256 41.11 -7.81 -16.31
CA GLU A 256 42.13 -8.68 -16.90
C GLU A 256 42.28 -9.95 -16.07
N ARG A 257 42.37 -11.10 -16.74
CA ARG A 257 42.56 -12.37 -16.06
C ARG A 257 43.93 -12.32 -15.37
N PRO A 258 44.02 -12.43 -14.02
CA PRO A 258 45.31 -12.44 -13.37
C PRO A 258 46.11 -13.62 -13.92
N GLN A 259 47.21 -13.32 -14.59
CA GLN A 259 48.24 -14.31 -14.84
C GLN A 259 48.67 -14.75 -13.44
N ILE A 260 48.47 -16.02 -13.09
CA ILE A 260 49.18 -16.61 -11.96
C ILE A 260 50.64 -16.53 -12.42
N VAL A 261 51.34 -15.48 -11.98
CA VAL A 261 52.78 -15.38 -12.19
C VAL A 261 53.34 -16.52 -11.35
N ASP A 262 53.77 -17.59 -12.02
CA ASP A 262 54.53 -18.66 -11.40
C ASP A 262 55.61 -18.02 -10.51
N ASP A 263 55.71 -18.51 -9.28
CA ASP A 263 56.60 -18.03 -8.22
C ASP A 263 58.06 -17.92 -8.68
N ASN A 264 58.44 -16.82 -9.33
CA ASN A 264 59.84 -16.36 -9.36
C ASN A 264 60.08 -14.90 -9.83
N VAL A 265 59.13 -13.98 -9.67
CA VAL A 265 59.43 -12.56 -9.90
C VAL A 265 59.70 -11.87 -8.57
N THR A 266 60.99 -11.70 -8.26
CA THR A 266 61.43 -10.66 -7.31
C THR A 266 61.00 -9.30 -7.86
N MET A 267 59.87 -8.77 -7.37
CA MET A 267 59.48 -7.39 -7.62
C MET A 267 60.45 -6.47 -6.87
N ALA A 268 61.12 -5.59 -7.63
CA ALA A 268 61.75 -4.41 -7.06
C ALA A 268 60.66 -3.50 -6.46
N PRO A 269 60.90 -2.84 -5.31
CA PRO A 269 59.90 -1.98 -4.70
C PRO A 269 59.81 -0.70 -5.51
N THR A 270 58.81 -0.60 -6.39
CA THR A 270 58.30 0.69 -6.81
C THR A 270 57.32 1.16 -5.74
N GLU A 271 57.74 2.15 -4.95
CA GLU A 271 56.82 2.90 -4.09
C GLU A 271 55.86 3.71 -4.96
N GLU A 272 54.82 3.06 -5.47
CA GLU A 272 53.57 3.74 -5.76
C GLU A 272 52.70 3.60 -4.52
N SER A 273 52.30 4.75 -3.97
CA SER A 273 51.37 4.83 -2.84
C SER A 273 50.06 4.14 -3.22
N ILE A 274 49.90 2.89 -2.79
CA ILE A 274 48.64 2.16 -2.92
C ILE A 274 47.63 2.82 -1.99
N SER A 275 46.90 3.81 -2.48
CA SER A 275 45.73 4.34 -1.79
C SER A 275 44.57 3.37 -2.01
N ASN A 276 44.33 2.50 -1.03
CA ASN A 276 43.16 1.61 -0.99
C ASN A 276 41.92 2.39 -0.55
N GLU A 277 41.57 3.45 -1.27
CA GLU A 277 40.35 4.21 -1.01
C GLU A 277 39.29 3.79 -2.03
N SER A 278 38.36 2.94 -1.57
CA SER A 278 37.22 2.46 -2.36
C SER A 278 35.97 3.19 -1.90
N THR A 279 35.48 4.12 -2.71
CA THR A 279 34.23 4.84 -2.46
C THR A 279 33.07 3.98 -2.92
N VAL A 280 32.31 3.41 -1.96
CA VAL A 280 31.11 2.62 -2.25
C VAL A 280 29.89 3.52 -2.10
N PRO A 281 29.03 3.64 -3.13
CA PRO A 281 27.83 4.47 -3.03
C PRO A 281 26.87 3.89 -1.99
N ALA A 282 26.37 4.76 -1.11
CA ALA A 282 25.48 4.34 -0.04
C ALA A 282 24.28 5.29 0.11
N VAL A 283 23.13 4.72 0.46
CA VAL A 283 21.97 5.48 0.91
C VAL A 283 21.94 5.40 2.42
N VAL A 284 22.03 6.56 3.08
CA VAL A 284 21.93 6.65 4.54
C VAL A 284 20.58 7.28 4.89
N LEU A 285 19.80 6.54 5.68
CA LEU A 285 18.51 6.96 6.19
C LEU A 285 18.67 7.27 7.69
N SER A 286 18.37 8.50 8.08
CA SER A 286 18.38 8.91 9.48
C SER A 286 16.96 8.97 10.02
N ILE A 287 16.68 8.19 11.05
CA ILE A 287 15.40 8.12 11.75
C ILE A 287 15.60 8.68 13.16
N GLU A 288 14.93 9.77 13.48
CA GLU A 288 14.91 10.33 14.84
C GLU A 288 13.83 9.63 15.66
N LEU A 289 14.23 8.91 16.71
CA LEU A 289 13.31 8.33 17.68
C LEU A 289 13.17 9.28 18.88
N SER A 290 11.96 9.81 19.05
CA SER A 290 11.54 10.62 20.21
C SER A 290 10.89 9.69 21.24
N ASP A 291 11.04 9.96 22.55
CA ASP A 291 10.38 9.21 23.65
C ASP A 291 10.71 7.72 23.78
N LEU A 292 11.66 7.18 23.01
CA LEU A 292 12.39 5.97 23.41
C LEU A 292 13.29 6.38 24.58
N LEU A 293 12.81 6.34 25.83
CA LEU A 293 13.56 6.01 27.06
C LEU A 293 12.84 6.48 28.33
N ALA A 294 12.11 5.55 28.94
CA ALA A 294 12.26 5.30 30.38
C ALA A 294 12.70 3.85 30.66
N GLU A 295 12.44 2.89 29.76
CA GLU A 295 12.56 1.45 30.07
C GLU A 295 13.51 0.64 29.17
N ALA A 296 13.99 1.15 28.02
CA ALA A 296 14.97 0.46 27.16
C ALA A 296 16.42 0.61 27.66
N GLN A 297 16.75 0.00 28.81
CA GLN A 297 18.12 0.02 29.35
C GLN A 297 18.89 -1.29 29.15
N SER A 298 18.31 -2.32 28.53
CA SER A 298 19.02 -3.59 28.24
C SER A 298 19.38 -3.73 26.76
N ASN A 299 20.61 -4.21 26.49
CA ASN A 299 21.10 -4.51 25.13
C ASN A 299 20.22 -5.52 24.36
N GLU A 300 19.47 -6.36 25.07
CA GLU A 300 18.52 -7.31 24.49
C GLU A 300 17.36 -6.60 23.76
N SER A 301 16.74 -5.60 24.40
CA SER A 301 15.62 -4.85 23.81
C SER A 301 16.01 -4.06 22.55
N LEU A 302 17.25 -3.57 22.50
CA LEU A 302 17.81 -2.89 21.32
C LEU A 302 18.03 -3.86 20.15
N SER A 303 18.44 -5.09 20.43
CA SER A 303 18.65 -6.11 19.40
C SER A 303 17.35 -6.60 18.76
N GLU A 304 16.28 -6.74 19.55
CA GLU A 304 14.94 -7.05 19.03
C GLU A 304 14.38 -5.90 18.20
N LEU A 305 14.52 -4.65 18.68
CA LEU A 305 14.11 -3.46 17.94
C LEU A 305 14.86 -3.34 16.61
N GLN A 306 16.16 -3.64 16.61
CA GLN A 306 16.98 -3.68 15.40
C GLN A 306 16.49 -4.74 14.41
N ALA A 307 16.13 -5.93 14.87
CA ALA A 307 15.61 -7.01 14.04
C ALA A 307 14.24 -6.66 13.41
N ILE A 308 13.34 -6.03 14.18
CA ILE A 308 12.03 -5.58 13.69
C ILE A 308 12.20 -4.46 12.65
N LEU A 309 13.08 -3.49 12.92
CA LEU A 309 13.39 -2.42 11.98
C LEU A 309 14.03 -2.96 10.71
N LEU A 310 14.95 -3.92 10.81
CA LEU A 310 15.53 -4.64 9.68
C LEU A 310 14.45 -5.29 8.81
N ASP A 311 13.49 -5.98 9.42
CA ASP A 311 12.41 -6.64 8.70
C ASP A 311 11.52 -5.61 7.98
N ALA A 312 11.05 -4.58 8.69
CA ALA A 312 10.22 -3.51 8.13
C ALA A 312 10.92 -2.78 6.97
N ILE A 313 12.20 -2.44 7.13
CA ILE A 313 13.00 -1.74 6.12
C ILE A 313 13.30 -2.66 4.93
N SER A 314 13.62 -3.94 5.17
CA SER A 314 13.81 -4.92 4.10
C SER A 314 12.54 -5.13 3.29
N GLY A 315 11.39 -5.04 3.96
CA GLY A 315 10.07 -4.98 3.35
C GLY A 315 9.96 -3.79 2.41
N ILE A 316 10.34 -2.58 2.81
CA ILE A 316 10.24 -1.37 1.98
C ILE A 316 11.18 -1.43 0.76
N LEU A 317 12.38 -1.98 0.92
CA LEU A 317 13.47 -1.89 -0.08
C LEU A 317 13.45 -2.92 -1.20
N GLY A 318 12.51 -3.87 -1.21
CA GLY A 318 12.31 -4.70 -2.41
C GLY A 318 13.28 -5.87 -2.60
N GLY A 319 13.86 -6.42 -1.52
CA GLY A 319 14.67 -7.64 -1.56
C GLY A 319 16.15 -7.40 -1.87
N GLY A 320 16.98 -7.56 -0.83
CA GLY A 320 18.44 -7.44 -0.90
C GLY A 320 19.01 -7.29 0.50
N GLN A 321 18.94 -8.33 1.33
CA GLN A 321 19.46 -8.29 2.70
C GLN A 321 21.00 -8.22 2.79
N GLU A 322 21.71 -8.38 1.67
CA GLU A 322 23.17 -8.57 1.66
C GLU A 322 24.01 -7.29 1.92
N ALA A 323 23.40 -6.11 2.02
CA ALA A 323 24.14 -4.84 2.18
C ALA A 323 23.47 -3.81 3.13
N LEU A 324 22.60 -4.26 4.03
CA LEU A 324 21.93 -3.43 5.03
C LEU A 324 22.71 -3.45 6.35
N SER A 325 23.12 -2.27 6.82
CA SER A 325 23.69 -2.08 8.15
C SER A 325 22.91 -1.03 8.94
N LEU A 326 22.60 -1.32 10.20
CA LEU A 326 21.95 -0.38 11.11
C LEU A 326 22.89 -0.01 12.24
N GLU A 327 22.99 1.29 12.51
CA GLU A 327 23.79 1.84 13.58
C GLU A 327 22.96 2.82 14.40
N PHE A 328 22.88 2.60 15.72
CA PHE A 328 22.27 3.55 16.63
C PHE A 328 23.32 4.57 17.08
N LEU A 329 23.09 5.84 16.75
CA LEU A 329 23.97 6.94 17.11
C LEU A 329 23.36 7.75 18.26
N PRO A 330 24.13 8.08 19.31
CA PRO A 330 23.68 9.02 20.33
C PRO A 330 23.49 10.39 19.69
N ALA A 331 22.39 11.09 20.03
CA ALA A 331 22.16 12.44 19.55
C ALA A 331 23.21 13.39 20.14
N THR A 332 24.29 13.65 19.41
CA THR A 332 25.31 14.61 19.85
C THR A 332 24.88 16.05 19.56
N GLU A 333 24.73 16.78 20.67
CA GLU A 333 24.90 18.23 20.86
C GLU A 333 23.64 19.08 21.16
N ARG A 334 23.20 19.04 22.43
CA ARG A 334 23.36 20.13 23.40
C ARG A 334 22.72 19.68 24.72
N ARG A 335 23.44 19.87 25.83
CA ARG A 335 22.94 19.63 27.20
C ARG A 335 21.56 20.29 27.37
N LEU A 336 20.49 19.51 27.31
CA LEU A 336 19.17 19.69 27.97
C LEU A 336 18.01 18.85 27.38
N ALA A 337 18.20 18.06 26.32
CA ALA A 337 17.18 17.08 25.87
C ALA A 337 17.63 15.66 26.22
N ALA A 338 17.18 15.15 27.37
CA ALA A 338 17.26 13.72 27.66
C ALA A 338 16.23 12.98 26.78
N GLY A 339 16.67 11.99 26.00
CA GLY A 339 15.77 10.98 25.43
C GLY A 339 15.59 10.89 23.91
N SER A 340 16.39 11.56 23.07
CA SER A 340 16.32 11.33 21.61
C SER A 340 17.47 10.45 21.11
N MET A 341 17.13 9.38 20.39
CA MET A 341 18.09 8.45 19.77
C MET A 341 17.98 8.60 18.24
N ARG A 342 19.11 8.54 17.53
CA ARG A 342 19.12 8.57 16.05
C ARG A 342 19.53 7.21 15.53
N LEU A 343 18.70 6.61 14.69
CA LEU A 343 19.02 5.39 13.98
C LEU A 343 19.47 5.74 12.57
N ALA A 344 20.70 5.38 12.23
CA ALA A 344 21.24 5.48 10.88
C ALA A 344 21.17 4.11 10.20
N VAL A 345 20.43 4.02 9.10
CA VAL A 345 20.36 2.82 8.27
C VAL A 345 21.16 3.09 7.01
N THR A 346 22.27 2.38 6.86
CA THR A 346 23.16 2.52 5.71
C THR A 346 22.99 1.32 4.79
N ILE A 347 22.61 1.59 3.55
CA ILE A 347 22.46 0.58 2.51
C ILE A 347 23.54 0.84 1.47
N LYS A 348 24.44 -0.13 1.29
CA LYS A 348 25.52 -0.02 0.31
C LYS A 348 25.08 -0.59 -1.03
N TYR A 349 25.38 0.13 -2.11
CA TYR A 349 25.06 -0.28 -3.48
C TYR A 349 26.32 -0.54 -4.27
N ARG A 350 26.21 -1.34 -5.33
CA ARG A 350 27.33 -1.58 -6.23
C ARG A 350 27.48 -0.45 -7.24
N THR A 351 26.40 0.26 -7.55
CA THR A 351 26.38 1.39 -8.49
C THR A 351 25.57 2.58 -7.96
N MET A 352 25.88 3.79 -8.46
CA MET A 352 25.11 5.00 -8.15
C MET A 352 23.67 4.94 -8.68
N ASP A 353 23.44 4.23 -9.78
CA ASP A 353 22.09 4.12 -10.36
C ASP A 353 21.18 3.24 -9.52
N GLU A 354 21.70 2.15 -8.94
CA GLU A 354 20.97 1.35 -7.95
C GLU A 354 20.63 2.20 -6.70
N ALA A 355 21.59 2.97 -6.18
CA ALA A 355 21.35 3.86 -5.04
C ALA A 355 20.26 4.89 -5.32
N LYS A 356 20.25 5.49 -6.53
CA LYS A 356 19.20 6.42 -6.96
C LYS A 356 17.84 5.75 -7.09
N LEU A 357 17.78 4.56 -7.69
CA LEU A 357 16.54 3.81 -7.87
C LEU A 357 15.93 3.44 -6.51
N THR A 358 16.74 3.04 -5.54
CA THR A 358 16.23 2.73 -4.21
C THR A 358 15.79 3.97 -3.43
N LEU A 359 16.48 5.11 -3.58
CA LEU A 359 15.98 6.39 -3.05
C LEU A 359 14.63 6.79 -3.63
N GLN A 360 14.36 6.49 -4.90
CA GLN A 360 13.08 6.77 -5.54
C GLN A 360 11.96 5.85 -5.06
N ASP A 361 12.27 4.58 -4.80
CA ASP A 361 11.30 3.58 -4.34
C ASP A 361 11.08 3.64 -2.81
N PHE A 362 11.93 4.36 -2.06
CA PHE A 362 11.83 4.47 -0.61
C PHE A 362 10.74 5.47 -0.18
N ASP A 363 9.70 4.96 0.48
CA ASP A 363 8.65 5.78 1.07
C ASP A 363 8.77 5.77 2.61
N ALA A 364 9.41 6.79 3.17
CA ALA A 364 9.62 6.93 4.61
C ALA A 364 8.30 6.97 5.42
N SER A 365 7.17 7.30 4.80
CA SER A 365 5.87 7.34 5.47
C SER A 365 5.27 5.95 5.74
N THR A 366 5.88 4.89 5.21
CA THR A 366 5.50 3.49 5.48
C THR A 366 6.13 2.92 6.75
N LEU A 367 7.13 3.61 7.32
CA LEU A 367 7.72 3.28 8.61
C LEU A 367 6.79 3.77 9.74
N HIS A 368 5.70 3.03 9.99
CA HIS A 368 4.87 3.23 11.16
C HIS A 368 5.44 2.44 12.35
N VAL A 369 6.07 3.14 13.29
CA VAL A 369 6.65 2.55 14.53
C VAL A 369 5.61 2.00 15.50
N ALA A 370 4.31 2.14 15.21
CA ALA A 370 3.26 1.44 15.95
C ALA A 370 3.43 -0.10 15.93
N ASP A 371 4.01 -0.64 14.85
CA ASP A 371 4.32 -2.08 14.75
C ASP A 371 5.56 -2.48 15.59
N VAL A 372 6.47 -1.54 15.88
CA VAL A 372 7.65 -1.75 16.73
C VAL A 372 7.30 -1.68 18.22
N ALA A 373 6.42 -0.74 18.60
CA ALA A 373 6.00 -0.55 19.99
C ALA A 373 5.18 -1.73 20.52
N TYR A 374 4.29 -2.32 19.71
CA TYR A 374 3.44 -3.44 20.15
C TYR A 374 4.19 -4.76 20.22
N ALA A 375 5.14 -5.01 19.30
CA ALA A 375 6.00 -6.20 19.32
C ALA A 375 7.01 -6.18 20.47
N ALA A 376 7.44 -4.99 20.92
CA ALA A 376 8.29 -4.80 22.09
C ALA A 376 7.52 -4.72 23.43
N GLY A 377 6.17 -4.77 23.41
CA GLY A 377 5.32 -4.77 24.61
C GLY A 377 5.07 -3.40 25.25
N TRP A 378 5.21 -2.30 24.52
CA TRP A 378 5.13 -0.95 25.06
C TRP A 378 3.71 -0.37 24.89
N ALA A 379 3.09 0.04 25.99
CA ALA A 379 1.72 0.57 26.00
C ALA A 379 1.68 2.06 25.58
N HIS A 380 0.80 2.36 24.61
CA HIS A 380 0.24 3.68 24.28
C HIS A 380 1.19 4.89 24.33
N GLN A 381 1.99 5.09 23.28
CA GLN A 381 2.46 6.44 22.95
C GLN A 381 2.71 6.60 21.44
N GLU A 382 2.04 7.57 20.83
CA GLU A 382 2.28 7.98 19.44
C GLU A 382 3.61 8.74 19.36
N VAL A 383 4.63 8.10 18.76
CA VAL A 383 5.94 8.74 18.54
C VAL A 383 5.96 9.41 17.17
N PRO A 384 6.09 10.74 17.07
CA PRO A 384 6.30 11.41 15.80
C PRO A 384 7.74 11.18 15.30
N LEU A 385 7.89 10.71 14.06
CA LEU A 385 9.18 10.52 13.40
C LEU A 385 9.36 11.53 12.26
N GLY A 386 10.50 12.22 12.25
CA GLY A 386 11.00 12.95 11.09
C GLY A 386 12.05 12.13 10.37
N CYS A 387 11.82 11.78 9.11
CA CYS A 387 12.82 11.11 8.27
C CYS A 387 13.45 12.12 7.30
N ARG A 388 14.78 12.14 7.19
CA ARG A 388 15.52 12.97 6.24
C ARG A 388 16.56 12.10 5.52
N GLY A 389 16.39 11.90 4.22
CA GLY A 389 17.38 11.22 3.38
C GLY A 389 18.49 12.17 2.95
N ILE A 390 19.75 11.74 3.08
CA ILE A 390 20.92 12.48 2.61
C ILE A 390 21.73 11.52 1.72
N MET A 391 22.07 11.97 0.51
CA MET A 391 22.93 11.22 -0.42
C MET A 391 24.39 11.65 -0.18
N GLY A 392 25.25 10.69 0.15
CA GLY A 392 26.66 10.89 0.47
C GLY A 392 27.58 10.29 -0.58
#